data_AF-A0A059LPB9-F1
#
_entry.id   AF-A0A059LPB9-F1
#
_cell.length_a   1.000
_cell.length_b   1.000
_cell.length_c   1.000
_cell.angle_alpha   90.00
_cell.angle_beta   90.00
_cell.angle_gamma   90.00
#
_symmetry.space_group_name_H-M   'P 1'
#
loop_
_entity.id
_entity.type
_entity.pdbx_description
1 polymer ?
#
loop_
_entity_poly.entity_id
_entity_poly.type
_entity_poly.pdbx_seq_one_letter_code
_entity_poly.pdbx_strand_id
1 'polypeptide(L)'
;MAPVIVSPADKRSYRHLQLENGLQVLLIHDPDIEHDGGEACAEEEGRRSQRGEKHLHADAEELEDLMTSEEDSGDSSIFSDEESDEESDDASEASSSGRGAPKPAKHAAAVKKAAAALSVGVGQYSDPWDLQGLGHYVEHMLFMGSAKYPDENDYDAFLTAQGGSSNAHTASECTTFYFDVRPSALEPALDRFAQFFVSPLLKADALDRELCAVDSEFCQ
;
A
#
# COMPACT_ATOMS: atom_id res chain seq x y z
N MET A 1 -28.74 2.53 -14.64
CA MET A 1 -27.27 2.41 -14.80
C MET A 1 -27.00 1.37 -15.89
N ALA A 2 -26.01 1.60 -16.75
CA ALA A 2 -25.67 0.65 -17.79
C ALA A 2 -25.05 -0.63 -17.20
N PRO A 3 -25.25 -1.81 -17.82
CA PRO A 3 -24.58 -3.04 -17.40
C PRO A 3 -23.07 -2.93 -17.62
N VAL A 4 -22.28 -3.51 -16.72
CA VAL A 4 -20.83 -3.61 -16.87
C VAL A 4 -20.53 -4.57 -18.03
N ILE A 5 -19.86 -4.07 -19.07
CA ILE A 5 -19.47 -4.86 -20.23
C ILE A 5 -18.15 -5.56 -19.88
N VAL A 6 -18.13 -6.89 -20.00
CA VAL A 6 -16.97 -7.72 -19.63
C VAL A 6 -16.58 -8.64 -20.79
N SER A 7 -15.31 -9.04 -20.83
CA SER A 7 -14.82 -10.03 -21.79
C SER A 7 -15.50 -11.39 -21.56
N PRO A 8 -15.86 -12.14 -22.61
CA PRO A 8 -16.38 -13.51 -22.47
C PRO A 8 -15.43 -14.48 -21.75
N ALA A 9 -14.13 -14.18 -21.72
CA ALA A 9 -13.12 -15.00 -21.03
C ALA A 9 -13.00 -14.66 -19.53
N ASP A 10 -13.61 -13.57 -19.08
CA ASP A 10 -13.51 -13.13 -17.69
C ASP A 10 -14.49 -13.90 -16.79
N LYS A 11 -13.95 -14.51 -15.73
CA LYS A 11 -14.73 -15.30 -14.75
C LYS A 11 -15.17 -14.47 -13.54
N ARG A 12 -14.70 -13.23 -13.41
CA ARG A 12 -15.00 -12.36 -12.27
C ARG A 12 -16.44 -11.84 -12.34
N SER A 13 -17.02 -11.60 -11.17
CA SER A 13 -18.34 -10.98 -11.05
C SER A 13 -18.21 -9.49 -10.77
N TYR A 14 -19.00 -8.67 -11.48
CA TYR A 14 -18.94 -7.21 -11.38
C TYR A 14 -20.28 -6.64 -10.91
N ARG A 15 -20.22 -5.62 -10.06
CA ARG A 15 -21.40 -4.84 -9.66
C ARG A 15 -21.04 -3.36 -9.58
N HIS A 16 -21.78 -2.56 -10.35
CA HIS A 16 -21.67 -1.10 -10.29
C HIS A 16 -22.81 -0.53 -9.42
N LEU A 17 -22.49 0.38 -8.51
CA LEU A 17 -23.43 1.03 -7.61
C LEU A 17 -23.06 2.49 -7.37
N GLN A 18 -24.06 3.31 -7.11
CA GLN A 18 -23.91 4.71 -6.72
C GLN A 18 -24.41 4.85 -5.28
N LEU A 19 -23.55 5.35 -4.40
CA LEU A 19 -23.88 5.62 -3.01
C LEU A 19 -24.72 6.89 -2.88
N GLU A 20 -25.37 7.07 -1.73
CA GLU A 20 -26.23 8.23 -1.46
C GLU A 20 -25.48 9.57 -1.51
N ASN A 21 -24.18 9.55 -1.19
CA ASN A 21 -23.30 10.71 -1.28
C ASN A 21 -22.77 10.98 -2.71
N GLY A 22 -23.22 10.21 -3.71
CA GLY A 22 -22.86 10.38 -5.10
C GLY A 22 -21.62 9.60 -5.56
N LEU A 23 -20.88 8.95 -4.65
CA LEU A 23 -19.72 8.12 -5.01
C LEU A 23 -20.13 6.97 -5.93
N GLN A 24 -19.41 6.83 -7.04
CA GLN A 24 -19.54 5.71 -7.97
C GLN A 24 -18.59 4.60 -7.53
N VAL A 25 -19.09 3.37 -7.41
CA VAL A 25 -18.33 2.23 -6.90
C VAL A 25 -18.48 1.04 -7.84
N LEU A 26 -17.35 0.45 -8.23
CA LEU A 26 -17.29 -0.81 -8.95
C LEU A 26 -16.76 -1.90 -8.02
N LEU A 27 -17.62 -2.87 -7.68
CA LEU A 27 -17.23 -4.05 -6.93
C LEU A 27 -16.83 -5.16 -7.89
N ILE A 28 -15.69 -5.80 -7.61
CA ILE A 28 -15.15 -6.92 -8.37
C ILE A 28 -14.97 -8.09 -7.41
N HIS A 29 -15.63 -9.21 -7.70
CA HIS A 29 -15.47 -10.46 -6.96
C HIS A 29 -14.77 -11.48 -7.86
N ASP A 30 -13.56 -11.88 -7.47
CA ASP A 30 -12.87 -13.04 -8.04
C ASP A 30 -13.18 -14.29 -7.19
N PRO A 31 -13.91 -15.30 -7.70
CA PRO A 31 -14.23 -16.51 -6.96
C PRO A 31 -13.00 -17.35 -6.59
N ASP A 32 -11.90 -17.17 -7.32
CA ASP A 32 -10.67 -17.93 -7.12
C ASP A 32 -9.73 -17.23 -6.11
N ILE A 33 -10.15 -16.15 -5.43
CA ILE A 33 -9.28 -15.34 -4.55
C ILE A 33 -8.94 -16.02 -3.22
N GLU A 34 -9.83 -16.87 -2.71
CA GLU A 34 -9.68 -17.50 -1.38
C GLU A 34 -9.00 -18.88 -1.43
N HIS A 35 -8.78 -19.43 -2.63
CA HIS A 35 -8.52 -20.87 -2.77
C HIS A 35 -7.08 -21.31 -2.40
N ASP A 36 -6.19 -20.40 -1.97
CA ASP A 36 -4.74 -20.69 -1.92
C ASP A 36 -4.02 -20.35 -0.59
N GLY A 37 -4.70 -20.29 0.56
CA GLY A 37 -3.95 -20.09 1.82
C GLY A 37 -4.68 -20.02 3.17
N GLY A 38 -5.97 -20.36 3.24
CA GLY A 38 -6.82 -20.11 4.40
C GLY A 38 -6.78 -21.13 5.55
N GLU A 39 -5.63 -21.67 5.97
CA GLU A 39 -5.58 -22.60 7.13
C GLU A 39 -4.59 -22.26 8.25
N ALA A 40 -3.82 -21.16 8.20
CA ALA A 40 -2.71 -20.98 9.15
C ALA A 40 -2.92 -20.03 10.35
N CYS A 41 -4.01 -19.28 10.48
CA CYS A 41 -4.06 -18.14 11.43
C CYS A 41 -5.21 -18.15 12.47
N ALA A 42 -5.77 -19.31 12.84
CA ALA A 42 -6.88 -19.36 13.80
C ALA A 42 -6.52 -19.87 15.22
N GLU A 43 -5.27 -20.21 15.54
CA GLU A 43 -4.96 -20.92 16.80
C GLU A 43 -4.11 -20.17 17.87
N GLU A 44 -3.63 -18.95 17.61
CA GLU A 44 -2.66 -18.28 18.52
C GLU A 44 -3.27 -17.27 19.53
N GLU A 45 -4.60 -17.13 19.67
CA GLU A 45 -5.19 -16.22 20.67
C GLU A 45 -5.53 -16.89 22.02
N GLY A 46 -5.33 -18.21 22.15
CA GLY A 46 -5.77 -18.97 23.33
C GLY A 46 -4.77 -19.11 24.49
N ARG A 47 -3.53 -18.63 24.37
CA ARG A 47 -2.44 -19.07 25.28
C ARG A 47 -1.57 -17.97 25.85
N ARG A 48 -2.15 -16.85 26.27
CA ARG A 48 -1.43 -15.87 27.11
C ARG A 48 -2.30 -15.30 28.23
N SER A 49 -2.79 -16.18 29.10
CA SER A 49 -3.24 -15.80 30.43
C SER A 49 -2.71 -16.84 31.43
N GLN A 50 -2.15 -16.35 32.54
CA GLN A 50 -1.57 -17.06 33.69
C GLN A 50 -0.06 -17.33 33.71
N ARG A 51 0.72 -16.29 34.04
CA ARG A 51 1.86 -16.32 35.00
C ARG A 51 2.25 -14.84 35.22
N GLY A 52 2.14 -14.20 36.37
CA GLY A 52 2.27 -14.61 37.76
C GLY A 52 3.21 -13.59 38.40
N GLU A 53 2.68 -12.72 39.26
CA GLU A 53 3.34 -11.60 39.95
C GLU A 53 4.48 -12.02 40.91
N LYS A 54 5.44 -11.09 41.16
CA LYS A 54 6.12 -10.72 42.45
C LYS A 54 7.39 -9.85 42.17
N HIS A 55 7.43 -8.56 42.56
CA HIS A 55 8.08 -7.95 43.77
C HIS A 55 9.65 -7.97 43.72
N LEU A 56 10.50 -6.94 43.94
CA LEU A 56 10.56 -5.70 44.76
C LEU A 56 11.69 -4.72 44.30
N HIS A 57 11.60 -3.47 44.77
CA HIS A 57 12.56 -2.35 44.97
C HIS A 57 14.11 -2.56 44.89
N ALA A 58 14.82 -1.55 44.34
CA ALA A 58 15.95 -0.82 44.96
C ALA A 58 16.44 0.38 44.10
N ASP A 59 16.98 1.39 44.79
CA ASP A 59 17.34 2.75 44.38
C ASP A 59 18.60 2.95 43.49
N ALA A 60 18.54 4.04 42.70
CA ALA A 60 19.49 5.14 42.46
C ALA A 60 21.01 4.94 42.15
N GLU A 61 21.38 5.60 41.05
CA GLU A 61 22.63 6.33 40.71
C GLU A 61 23.79 5.63 39.96
N GLU A 62 24.33 6.43 39.03
CA GLU A 62 25.67 6.42 38.42
C GLU A 62 25.93 5.51 37.20
N LEU A 63 25.81 6.09 36.00
CA LEU A 63 26.80 5.94 34.91
C LEU A 63 26.47 6.91 33.75
N GLU A 64 27.01 8.12 33.83
CA GLU A 64 27.36 8.92 32.66
C GLU A 64 28.69 8.36 32.11
N ASP A 65 28.73 7.89 30.86
CA ASP A 65 29.69 8.31 29.84
C ASP A 65 29.70 7.42 28.58
N LEU A 66 29.74 8.09 27.42
CA LEU A 66 30.11 7.62 26.08
C LEU A 66 29.28 6.53 25.38
N MET A 67 28.30 6.96 24.57
CA MET A 67 28.05 6.38 23.24
C MET A 67 27.63 7.50 22.29
N THR A 68 28.61 8.07 21.59
CA THR A 68 28.41 8.75 20.31
C THR A 68 28.34 7.68 19.23
N SER A 69 27.18 7.48 18.62
CA SER A 69 27.08 6.77 17.34
C SER A 69 25.90 7.30 16.57
N GLU A 70 26.18 7.64 15.33
CA GLU A 70 25.33 8.22 14.29
C GLU A 70 24.06 7.39 14.12
N GLU A 71 22.89 8.04 14.16
CA GLU A 71 21.63 7.45 13.74
C GLU A 71 21.48 7.66 12.23
N ASP A 72 21.88 6.64 11.48
CA ASP A 72 21.50 6.45 10.08
C ASP A 72 20.11 5.79 10.07
N SER A 73 19.06 6.60 10.07
CA SER A 73 17.70 6.11 9.88
C SER A 73 17.50 5.82 8.39
N GLY A 74 17.46 4.53 8.08
CA GLY A 74 17.24 4.00 6.75
C GLY A 74 16.03 4.62 6.05
N ASP A 75 16.34 5.28 4.95
CA ASP A 75 15.44 5.57 3.84
C ASP A 75 14.78 4.27 3.35
N SER A 76 13.45 4.20 3.46
CA SER A 76 12.65 3.18 2.82
C SER A 76 11.50 3.82 2.06
N SER A 77 11.82 4.60 1.04
CA SER A 77 10.87 4.90 -0.03
C SER A 77 11.61 4.95 -1.37
N ILE A 78 12.22 3.82 -1.74
CA ILE A 78 12.67 3.62 -3.12
C ILE A 78 11.47 3.15 -3.95
N PHE A 79 10.78 4.11 -4.55
CA PHE A 79 9.79 3.86 -5.57
C PHE A 79 10.53 3.49 -6.87
N SER A 80 10.61 2.20 -7.16
CA SER A 80 11.12 1.71 -8.44
C SER A 80 9.98 1.74 -9.46
N ASP A 81 9.92 2.79 -10.28
CA ASP A 81 9.25 2.74 -11.57
C ASP A 81 10.03 1.79 -12.49
N GLU A 82 9.52 0.57 -12.68
CA GLU A 82 9.91 -0.28 -13.81
C GLU A 82 8.85 -0.17 -14.91
N GLU A 83 9.03 0.84 -15.77
CA GLU A 83 8.43 0.88 -17.10
C GLU A 83 9.13 -0.18 -17.98
N SER A 84 8.42 -1.28 -18.27
CA SER A 84 8.89 -2.31 -19.20
C SER A 84 8.28 -2.10 -20.59
N ASP A 85 9.00 -1.37 -21.45
CA ASP A 85 8.76 -1.35 -22.90
C ASP A 85 9.42 -2.58 -23.54
N GLU A 86 8.61 -3.53 -24.04
CA GLU A 86 9.08 -4.57 -24.95
C GLU A 86 8.76 -4.19 -26.41
N GLU A 87 9.78 -3.72 -27.12
CA GLU A 87 9.83 -3.58 -28.58
C GLU A 87 10.38 -4.86 -29.24
N SER A 88 9.84 -5.18 -30.41
CA SER A 88 10.00 -6.42 -31.16
C SER A 88 11.17 -6.43 -32.16
N ASP A 89 11.44 -7.63 -32.70
CA ASP A 89 12.16 -8.00 -33.94
C ASP A 89 13.68 -8.31 -33.88
N ASP A 90 14.08 -9.58 -34.09
CA ASP A 90 14.45 -10.13 -35.42
C ASP A 90 15.15 -11.51 -35.32
N ALA A 91 15.01 -12.31 -36.38
CA ALA A 91 15.39 -13.71 -36.52
C ALA A 91 16.85 -13.95 -36.96
N SER A 92 17.44 -15.09 -36.55
CA SER A 92 18.32 -15.93 -37.42
C SER A 92 18.76 -17.24 -36.74
N GLU A 93 19.18 -18.20 -37.57
CA GLU A 93 19.15 -19.66 -37.40
C GLU A 93 20.40 -20.36 -36.77
N ALA A 94 20.12 -21.52 -36.15
CA ALA A 94 20.83 -22.82 -36.11
C ALA A 94 22.32 -22.96 -35.66
N SER A 95 22.58 -23.69 -34.55
CA SER A 95 22.83 -25.16 -34.57
C SER A 95 23.54 -25.74 -33.32
N SER A 96 23.11 -26.97 -32.98
CA SER A 96 23.84 -28.09 -32.32
C SER A 96 23.95 -28.22 -30.78
N SER A 97 23.32 -29.31 -30.32
CA SER A 97 23.74 -30.29 -29.30
C SER A 97 23.89 -29.87 -27.83
N GLY A 98 23.04 -30.46 -26.98
CA GLY A 98 23.29 -30.54 -25.54
C GLY A 98 22.05 -30.94 -24.75
N ARG A 99 21.82 -32.24 -24.57
CA ARG A 99 20.75 -32.76 -23.71
C ARG A 99 21.02 -32.37 -22.25
N GLY A 100 20.16 -31.53 -21.71
CA GLY A 100 19.95 -31.36 -20.28
C GLY A 100 18.56 -30.79 -20.10
N ALA A 101 17.56 -31.62 -19.85
CA ALA A 101 16.22 -31.15 -19.56
C ALA A 101 16.27 -30.30 -18.27
N PRO A 102 15.95 -28.99 -18.32
CA PRO A 102 15.77 -28.24 -17.10
C PRO A 102 14.53 -28.79 -16.40
N LYS A 103 14.69 -29.20 -15.14
CA LYS A 103 13.54 -29.51 -14.27
C LYS A 103 12.64 -28.28 -14.26
N PRO A 104 11.30 -28.41 -14.37
CA PRO A 104 10.43 -27.26 -14.24
C PRO A 104 10.65 -26.70 -12.83
N ALA A 105 11.19 -25.48 -12.77
CA ALA A 105 11.10 -24.69 -11.56
C ALA A 105 9.61 -24.63 -11.20
N LYS A 106 9.25 -25.07 -9.99
CA LYS A 106 7.92 -24.81 -9.48
C LYS A 106 7.79 -23.29 -9.47
N HIS A 107 7.06 -22.73 -10.43
CA HIS A 107 6.58 -21.37 -10.31
C HIS A 107 5.81 -21.34 -8.98
N ALA A 108 6.37 -20.64 -7.99
CA ALA A 108 5.62 -20.35 -6.77
C ALA A 108 4.34 -19.67 -7.26
N ALA A 109 3.19 -20.28 -6.96
CA ALA A 109 1.91 -19.70 -7.33
C ALA A 109 1.87 -18.28 -6.75
N ALA A 110 1.62 -17.29 -7.61
CA ALA A 110 1.52 -15.91 -7.18
C ALA A 110 0.38 -15.82 -6.15
N VAL A 111 0.70 -15.39 -4.93
CA VAL A 111 -0.29 -15.24 -3.86
C VAL A 111 -1.29 -14.19 -4.31
N LYS A 112 -2.56 -14.56 -4.38
CA LYS A 112 -3.62 -13.63 -4.74
C LYS A 112 -3.85 -12.62 -3.62
N LYS A 113 -4.05 -11.37 -4.02
CA LYS A 113 -4.32 -10.24 -3.13
C LYS A 113 -5.68 -9.63 -3.45
N ALA A 114 -6.35 -9.11 -2.42
CA ALA A 114 -7.44 -8.18 -2.58
C ALA A 114 -6.88 -6.77 -2.76
N ALA A 115 -7.64 -5.88 -3.39
CA ALA A 115 -7.22 -4.52 -3.65
C ALA A 115 -8.40 -3.56 -3.61
N ALA A 116 -8.11 -2.29 -3.35
CA ALA A 116 -9.06 -1.20 -3.52
C ALA A 116 -8.34 0.03 -4.08
N ALA A 117 -9.10 0.88 -4.76
CA ALA A 117 -8.63 2.15 -5.28
C ALA A 117 -9.73 3.21 -5.17
N LEU A 118 -9.33 4.45 -4.95
CA LEU A 118 -10.21 5.62 -4.99
C LEU A 118 -9.53 6.71 -5.82
N SER A 119 -10.26 7.20 -6.81
CA SER A 119 -9.82 8.33 -7.64
C SER A 119 -10.69 9.55 -7.34
N VAL A 120 -10.03 10.66 -7.04
CA VAL A 120 -10.65 11.98 -6.85
C VAL A 120 -10.50 12.75 -8.15
N GLY A 121 -11.60 13.29 -8.68
CA GLY A 121 -11.60 14.09 -9.92
C GLY A 121 -11.06 15.51 -9.75
N VAL A 122 -9.93 15.62 -9.04
CA VAL A 122 -9.15 16.84 -8.81
C VAL A 122 -7.68 16.42 -8.93
N GLY A 123 -6.89 17.15 -9.69
CA GLY A 123 -5.45 16.93 -9.86
C GLY A 123 -4.71 18.27 -9.93
N GLN A 124 -3.46 18.26 -10.38
CA GLN A 124 -2.57 19.43 -10.34
C GLN A 124 -3.13 20.66 -11.11
N TYR A 125 -4.01 20.49 -12.10
CA TYR A 125 -4.64 21.62 -12.81
C TYR A 125 -5.61 22.42 -11.94
N SER A 126 -5.99 21.88 -10.79
CA SER A 126 -6.82 22.56 -9.80
C SER A 126 -5.99 23.27 -8.73
N ASP A 127 -4.65 23.21 -8.80
CA ASP A 127 -3.79 23.88 -7.85
C ASP A 127 -3.97 25.41 -7.92
N PRO A 128 -3.98 26.09 -6.76
CA PRO A 128 -3.95 27.55 -6.73
C PRO A 128 -2.72 28.09 -7.46
N TRP A 129 -2.87 29.23 -8.13
CA TRP A 129 -1.76 29.86 -8.88
C TRP A 129 -0.56 30.22 -8.00
N ASP A 130 -0.80 30.46 -6.72
CA ASP A 130 0.19 30.78 -5.70
C ASP A 130 0.77 29.54 -4.99
N LEU A 131 0.22 28.34 -5.24
CA LEU A 131 0.58 27.08 -4.58
C LEU A 131 0.56 25.90 -5.57
N GLN A 132 1.41 25.97 -6.61
CA GLN A 132 1.59 24.86 -7.55
C GLN A 132 2.21 23.65 -6.84
N GLY A 133 1.70 22.45 -7.12
CA GLY A 133 2.11 21.21 -6.45
C GLY A 133 1.29 20.89 -5.19
N LEU A 134 0.29 21.71 -4.86
CA LEU A 134 -0.53 21.50 -3.65
C LEU A 134 -1.31 20.19 -3.68
N GLY A 135 -1.88 19.80 -4.83
CA GLY A 135 -2.60 18.53 -4.95
C GLY A 135 -1.70 17.33 -4.63
N HIS A 136 -0.50 17.33 -5.20
CA HIS A 136 0.52 16.31 -4.94
C HIS A 136 0.99 16.33 -3.48
N TYR A 137 1.20 17.51 -2.92
CA TYR A 137 1.58 17.62 -1.52
C TYR A 137 0.48 17.13 -0.55
N VAL A 138 -0.79 17.41 -0.84
CA VAL A 138 -1.91 16.89 -0.05
C VAL A 138 -1.97 15.37 -0.15
N GLU A 139 -1.70 14.78 -1.31
CA GLU A 139 -1.62 13.33 -1.49
C GLU A 139 -0.68 12.67 -0.47
N HIS A 140 0.56 13.17 -0.35
CA HIS A 140 1.54 12.70 0.65
C HIS A 140 1.00 12.84 2.07
N MET A 141 0.45 14.02 2.38
CA MET A 141 -0.04 14.33 3.73
C MET A 141 -1.23 13.44 4.16
N LEU A 142 -1.96 12.82 3.24
CA LEU A 142 -3.05 11.89 3.60
C LEU A 142 -2.54 10.59 4.20
N PHE A 143 -1.29 10.19 3.92
CA PHE A 143 -0.68 9.01 4.54
C PHE A 143 -0.23 9.28 5.98
N MET A 144 -0.10 10.55 6.39
CA MET A 144 0.43 10.98 7.70
C MET A 144 -0.59 10.90 8.86
N GLY A 145 -1.49 9.92 8.80
CA GLY A 145 -2.46 9.62 9.86
C GLY A 145 -3.80 10.36 9.76
N SER A 146 -4.76 9.84 10.53
CA SER A 146 -6.17 10.27 10.56
C SER A 146 -6.70 10.32 11.99
N ALA A 147 -7.89 10.91 12.19
CA ALA A 147 -8.48 11.00 13.52
C ALA A 147 -8.71 9.64 14.21
N LYS A 148 -8.99 8.58 13.43
CA LYS A 148 -9.19 7.22 13.94
C LYS A 148 -7.89 6.42 14.06
N TYR A 149 -6.91 6.69 13.20
CA TYR A 149 -5.58 6.08 13.17
C TYR A 149 -4.52 7.18 13.17
N PRO A 150 -4.14 7.72 14.35
CA PRO A 150 -3.35 8.94 14.44
C PRO A 150 -1.85 8.74 14.22
N ASP A 151 -1.36 7.50 14.28
CA ASP A 151 0.05 7.19 14.06
C ASP A 151 0.35 7.27 12.56
N GLU A 152 1.41 8.01 12.18
CA GLU A 152 1.77 8.25 10.77
C GLU A 152 2.01 6.95 10.00
N ASN A 153 2.73 6.01 10.60
CA ASN A 153 3.11 4.77 9.93
C ASN A 153 2.10 3.63 10.11
N ASP A 154 0.94 3.85 10.74
CA ASP A 154 -0.02 2.75 11.03
C ASP A 154 -0.50 2.07 9.75
N TYR A 155 -0.81 2.86 8.71
CA TYR A 155 -1.32 2.33 7.45
C TYR A 155 -0.28 1.46 6.72
N ASP A 156 0.93 1.98 6.53
CA ASP A 156 2.00 1.28 5.83
C ASP A 156 2.50 0.06 6.62
N ALA A 157 2.62 0.18 7.95
CA ALA A 157 2.96 -0.93 8.82
C ALA A 157 1.90 -2.04 8.77
N PHE A 158 0.61 -1.66 8.75
CA PHE A 158 -0.49 -2.61 8.65
C PHE A 158 -0.46 -3.36 7.31
N LEU A 159 -0.33 -2.65 6.19
CA LEU A 159 -0.27 -3.27 4.87
C LEU A 159 0.94 -4.20 4.75
N THR A 160 2.12 -3.73 5.14
CA THR A 160 3.35 -4.52 5.12
C THR A 160 3.20 -5.81 5.93
N ALA A 161 2.65 -5.71 7.15
CA ALA A 161 2.41 -6.87 8.01
C ALA A 161 1.43 -7.89 7.39
N GLN A 162 0.52 -7.44 6.53
CA GLN A 162 -0.46 -8.27 5.82
C GLN A 162 -0.01 -8.66 4.40
N GLY A 163 1.25 -8.40 4.03
CA GLY A 163 1.79 -8.71 2.71
C GLY A 163 1.19 -7.87 1.58
N GLY A 164 0.72 -6.67 1.93
CA GLY A 164 0.19 -5.67 1.04
C GLY A 164 1.17 -4.52 0.78
N SER A 165 0.81 -3.65 -0.14
CA SER A 165 1.48 -2.39 -0.41
C SER A 165 0.47 -1.35 -0.88
N SER A 166 0.80 -0.07 -0.73
CA SER A 166 0.00 1.05 -1.22
C SER A 166 0.83 1.98 -2.08
N ASN A 167 0.15 2.73 -2.93
CA ASN A 167 0.73 3.87 -3.62
C ASN A 167 -0.37 4.86 -4.02
N ALA A 168 0.02 6.05 -4.44
CA ALA A 168 -0.85 7.04 -5.01
C ALA A 168 -0.15 7.80 -6.14
N HIS A 169 -0.91 8.57 -6.91
CA HIS A 169 -0.35 9.55 -7.84
C HIS A 169 -1.33 10.68 -8.10
N THR A 170 -0.79 11.87 -8.33
CA THR A 170 -1.53 13.06 -8.75
C THR A 170 -1.22 13.34 -10.22
N ALA A 171 -2.24 13.15 -11.06
CA ALA A 171 -2.21 13.50 -12.47
C ALA A 171 -2.77 14.91 -12.71
N SER A 172 -2.91 15.27 -13.98
CA SER A 172 -3.47 16.56 -14.40
C SER A 172 -4.85 16.87 -13.83
N GLU A 173 -5.77 15.91 -13.88
CA GLU A 173 -7.19 16.11 -13.57
C GLU A 173 -7.70 15.20 -12.45
N CYS A 174 -6.88 14.26 -11.97
CA CYS A 174 -7.26 13.34 -10.91
C CYS A 174 -6.08 12.98 -10.00
N THR A 175 -6.40 12.61 -8.77
CA THR A 175 -5.48 11.98 -7.82
C THR A 175 -6.04 10.62 -7.45
N THR A 176 -5.23 9.57 -7.59
CA THR A 176 -5.67 8.19 -7.39
C THR A 176 -4.85 7.53 -6.30
N PHE A 177 -5.53 6.97 -5.30
CA PHE A 177 -4.93 6.21 -4.21
C PHE A 177 -5.34 4.75 -4.36
N TYR A 178 -4.42 3.83 -4.11
CA TYR A 178 -4.71 2.40 -4.20
C TYR A 178 -3.82 1.57 -3.27
N PHE A 179 -4.33 0.40 -2.93
CA PHE A 179 -3.56 -0.59 -2.18
C PHE A 179 -3.94 -2.00 -2.58
N ASP A 180 -3.03 -2.92 -2.31
CA ASP A 180 -3.28 -4.35 -2.28
C ASP A 180 -3.01 -4.91 -0.87
N VAL A 181 -3.66 -6.00 -0.53
CA VAL A 181 -3.50 -6.67 0.77
C VAL A 181 -3.96 -8.13 0.68
N ARG A 182 -3.57 -8.96 1.64
CA ARG A 182 -4.14 -10.30 1.77
C ARG A 182 -5.68 -10.24 1.89
N PRO A 183 -6.44 -11.14 1.23
CA PRO A 183 -7.91 -11.08 1.23
C PRO A 183 -8.56 -11.01 2.61
N SER A 184 -8.04 -11.74 3.60
CA SER A 184 -8.54 -11.75 4.98
C SER A 184 -8.41 -10.40 5.71
N ALA A 185 -7.55 -9.50 5.20
CA ALA A 185 -7.27 -8.19 5.79
C ALA A 185 -7.89 -7.03 4.98
N LEU A 186 -8.72 -7.32 3.97
CA LEU A 186 -9.32 -6.28 3.12
C LEU A 186 -10.18 -5.30 3.92
N GLU A 187 -11.08 -5.80 4.78
CA GLU A 187 -11.96 -4.96 5.60
C GLU A 187 -11.18 -3.99 6.50
N PRO A 188 -10.24 -4.44 7.35
CA PRO A 188 -9.45 -3.53 8.18
C PRO A 188 -8.48 -2.63 7.40
N ALA A 189 -8.03 -3.03 6.20
CA ALA A 189 -7.26 -2.16 5.30
C ALA A 189 -8.14 -1.03 4.75
N LEU A 190 -9.33 -1.39 4.26
CA LEU A 190 -10.28 -0.46 3.66
C LEU A 190 -10.82 0.55 4.69
N ASP A 191 -11.01 0.14 5.95
CA ASP A 191 -11.41 1.03 7.03
C ASP A 191 -10.37 2.12 7.32
N ARG A 192 -9.08 1.77 7.29
CA ARG A 192 -7.97 2.75 7.40
C ARG A 192 -7.90 3.67 6.18
N PHE A 193 -7.92 3.06 5.00
CA PHE A 193 -7.90 3.78 3.72
C PHE A 193 -9.04 4.81 3.61
N ALA A 194 -10.24 4.45 4.07
CA ALA A 194 -11.38 5.36 4.08
C ALA A 194 -11.13 6.62 4.93
N GLN A 195 -10.31 6.54 6.00
CA GLN A 195 -10.08 7.69 6.87
C GLN A 195 -9.28 8.82 6.20
N PHE A 196 -8.52 8.51 5.14
CA PHE A 196 -7.82 9.52 4.32
C PHE A 196 -8.82 10.56 3.78
N PHE A 197 -10.03 10.12 3.46
CA PHE A 197 -11.07 10.95 2.84
C PHE A 197 -12.13 11.45 3.83
N VAL A 198 -12.10 10.98 5.08
CA VAL A 198 -13.09 11.33 6.11
C VAL A 198 -12.54 12.38 7.08
N SER A 199 -11.34 12.15 7.64
CA SER A 199 -10.77 13.03 8.66
C SER A 199 -9.24 12.86 8.77
N PRO A 200 -8.46 13.24 7.74
CA PRO A 200 -7.00 13.25 7.81
C PRO A 200 -6.52 14.29 8.83
N LEU A 201 -5.37 14.04 9.48
CA LEU A 201 -4.84 14.96 10.50
C LEU A 201 -4.09 16.14 9.91
N LEU A 202 -3.41 15.95 8.77
CA LEU A 202 -2.54 16.96 8.14
C LEU A 202 -1.57 17.57 9.18
N LYS A 203 -0.84 16.70 9.88
CA LYS A 203 -0.11 17.10 11.08
C LYS A 203 0.98 18.12 10.73
N ALA A 204 1.10 19.16 11.55
CA ALA A 204 2.01 20.27 11.30
C ALA A 204 3.50 19.86 11.37
N ASP A 205 3.82 18.85 12.17
CA ASP A 205 5.17 18.28 12.31
C ASP A 205 5.59 17.44 11.11
N ALA A 206 4.64 16.85 10.38
CA ALA A 206 4.92 16.11 9.14
C ALA A 206 5.10 17.03 7.92
N LEU A 207 4.56 18.27 7.95
CA LEU A 207 4.56 19.17 6.81
C LEU A 207 5.96 19.41 6.22
N ASP A 208 6.91 19.88 7.04
CA ASP A 208 8.26 20.21 6.55
C ASP A 208 9.00 18.98 5.99
N ARG A 209 8.73 17.80 6.56
CA ARG A 209 9.34 16.53 6.13
C ARG A 209 8.77 16.07 4.78
N GLU A 210 7.45 16.09 4.63
CA GLU A 210 6.80 15.72 3.36
C GLU A 210 7.10 16.74 2.26
N LEU A 211 7.30 18.01 2.59
CA LEU A 211 7.71 19.01 1.62
C LEU A 211 9.11 18.70 1.04
N CYS A 212 10.05 18.27 1.88
CA CYS A 212 11.36 17.81 1.44
C CYS A 212 11.28 16.53 0.58
N ALA A 213 10.33 15.63 0.88
CA ALA A 213 10.11 14.42 0.09
C ALA A 213 9.64 14.79 -1.34
N VAL A 214 8.64 15.66 -1.45
CA VAL A 214 8.13 16.14 -2.75
C VAL A 214 9.21 16.88 -3.56
N ASP A 215 10.03 17.72 -2.92
CA ASP A 215 11.16 18.38 -3.59
C ASP A 215 12.18 17.37 -4.14
N SER A 216 12.43 16.29 -3.38
CA SER A 216 13.36 15.23 -3.77
C SER A 216 12.83 14.41 -4.95
N GLU A 217 11.53 14.16 -5.03
CA GLU A 217 10.89 13.49 -6.17
C GLU A 217 10.95 14.32 -7.45
N PHE A 218 10.78 15.64 -7.34
CA PHE A 218 10.87 16.53 -8.49
C PHE A 218 12.31 16.64 -9.05
N CYS A 219 13.32 16.46 -8.20
CA CYS A 219 14.72 16.59 -8.59
C CYS A 219 15.35 15.32 -9.19
N GLN A 220 14.62 14.20 -9.25
CA GLN A 220 15.07 12.94 -9.82
C GLN A 220 14.99 12.94 -11.36
#